data_AF-A0A930MX65-F1
#
_entry.id   AF-A0A930MX65-F1
#
_cell.length_a   1.000
_cell.length_b   1.000
_cell.length_c   1.000
_cell.angle_alpha   90.00
_cell.angle_beta   90.00
_cell.angle_gamma   90.00
#
_symmetry.space_group_name_H-M   'P 1'
#
loop_
_entity.id
_entity.type
_entity.pdbx_description
1 polymer ?
#
loop_
_entity_poly.entity_id
_entity_poly.type
_entity_poly.pdbx_seq_one_letter_code
_entity_poly.pdbx_strand_id
1 'polypeptide(L)'
;MQARKTPLLVLLGPTAVGKTALSLQLAERLGTEIISGDSMLVYRGFDIGSAKPRAEECARVPHHLVDVLDADAPFSVTEFVARVSELARDFDAAGR
;
A
#
# COMPACT_ATOMS: atom_id res chain seq x y z
N MET A 1 -31.18 -2.11 -3.62
CA MET A 1 -30.10 -1.24 -4.11
C MET A 1 -28.82 -2.05 -4.07
N GLN A 2 -28.19 -2.36 -5.21
CA GLN A 2 -26.91 -3.08 -5.18
C GLN A 2 -25.83 -2.15 -4.63
N ALA A 3 -25.04 -2.62 -3.67
CA ALA A 3 -23.87 -1.89 -3.18
C ALA A 3 -22.91 -1.67 -4.36
N ARG A 4 -22.61 -0.41 -4.66
CA ARG A 4 -21.62 -0.05 -5.68
C ARG A 4 -20.25 -0.50 -5.15
N LYS A 5 -19.53 -1.29 -5.94
CA LYS A 5 -18.18 -1.74 -5.59
C LYS A 5 -17.19 -0.62 -5.92
N THR A 6 -16.35 -0.26 -4.97
CA THR A 6 -15.22 0.65 -5.17
C THR A 6 -14.21 0.03 -6.14
N PRO A 7 -13.80 0.72 -7.21
CA PRO A 7 -12.77 0.22 -8.11
C PRO A 7 -11.44 0.02 -7.35
N LEU A 8 -10.82 -1.15 -7.51
CA LEU A 8 -9.52 -1.46 -6.92
C LEU A 8 -8.57 -1.97 -8.00
N LEU A 9 -7.42 -1.32 -8.13
CA LEU A 9 -6.32 -1.77 -8.97
C LEU A 9 -5.31 -2.56 -8.13
N VAL A 10 -5.01 -3.79 -8.55
CA VAL A 10 -4.05 -4.65 -7.86
C VAL A 10 -2.84 -4.88 -8.77
N LEU A 11 -1.65 -4.49 -8.32
CA LEU A 11 -0.40 -4.69 -9.04
C LEU A 11 0.41 -5.84 -8.39
N LEU A 12 0.40 -7.01 -9.04
CA LEU A 12 1.10 -8.21 -8.57
C LEU A 12 2.32 -8.52 -9.45
N GLY A 13 3.32 -9.17 -8.86
CA GLY A 13 4.48 -9.68 -9.59
C GLY A 13 5.69 -9.97 -8.68
N PRO A 14 6.73 -10.65 -9.18
CA PRO A 14 7.93 -10.99 -8.40
C PRO A 14 8.68 -9.75 -7.88
N THR A 15 9.54 -9.93 -6.87
CA THR A 15 10.44 -8.87 -6.41
C THR A 15 11.37 -8.42 -7.56
N ALA A 16 11.75 -7.14 -7.55
CA ALA A 16 12.65 -6.52 -8.54
C ALA A 16 12.14 -6.40 -9.99
N VAL A 17 10.86 -6.69 -10.29
CA VAL A 17 10.27 -6.45 -11.63
C VAL A 17 9.80 -5.01 -11.88
N GLY A 18 10.13 -4.07 -10.98
CA GLY A 18 9.78 -2.64 -11.14
C GLY A 18 8.37 -2.24 -10.69
N LYS A 19 7.70 -3.04 -9.85
CA LYS A 19 6.33 -2.74 -9.37
C LYS A 19 6.21 -1.38 -8.70
N THR A 20 7.15 -1.02 -7.83
CA THR A 20 7.14 0.27 -7.12
C THR A 20 7.17 1.45 -8.08
N ALA A 21 8.05 1.40 -9.09
CA ALA A 21 8.13 2.46 -10.09
C ALA A 21 6.82 2.60 -10.88
N LEU A 22 6.21 1.47 -11.26
CA LEU A 22 4.93 1.46 -11.97
C LEU A 22 3.77 1.93 -11.08
N SER A 23 3.71 1.52 -9.81
CA SER A 23 2.65 1.95 -8.89
C SER A 23 2.69 3.46 -8.66
N LEU A 24 3.88 4.06 -8.52
CA LEU A 24 4.03 5.51 -8.41
C LEU A 24 3.47 6.24 -9.64
N GLN A 25 3.87 5.81 -10.85
CA GLN A 25 3.39 6.42 -12.10
C GLN A 25 1.87 6.30 -12.26
N LEU A 26 1.31 5.15 -11.89
CA LEU A 26 -0.14 4.92 -11.92
C LEU A 26 -0.86 5.81 -10.90
N ALA A 27 -0.35 5.88 -9.67
CA ALA A 27 -0.93 6.68 -8.60
C ALA A 27 -0.97 8.17 -8.95
N GLU A 28 0.13 8.72 -9.47
CA GLU A 28 0.20 10.11 -9.94
C GLU A 28 -0.78 10.39 -11.08
N ARG A 29 -0.87 9.50 -12.07
CA ARG A 29 -1.76 9.69 -13.23
C ARG A 29 -3.24 9.55 -12.89
N LEU A 30 -3.57 8.68 -11.95
CA LEU A 30 -4.95 8.42 -11.54
C LEU A 30 -5.40 9.30 -10.37
N GLY A 31 -4.50 10.08 -9.76
CA GLY A 31 -4.80 10.87 -8.56
C GLY A 31 -5.19 9.99 -7.37
N THR A 32 -4.59 8.80 -7.26
CA THR A 32 -4.91 7.80 -6.24
C THR A 32 -3.74 7.56 -5.29
N GLU A 33 -3.98 6.77 -4.26
CA GLU A 33 -3.01 6.42 -3.22
C GLU A 33 -2.58 4.96 -3.36
N ILE A 34 -1.46 4.62 -2.72
CA ILE A 34 -0.89 3.28 -2.77
C ILE A 34 -1.10 2.59 -1.43
N ILE A 35 -1.64 1.36 -1.46
CA ILE A 35 -1.64 0.46 -0.31
C ILE A 35 -0.59 -0.61 -0.55
N SER A 36 0.44 -0.67 0.29
CA SER A 36 1.45 -1.73 0.21
C SER A 36 0.84 -3.08 0.56
N GLY A 37 0.99 -4.05 -0.34
CA GLY A 37 0.64 -5.45 -0.11
C GLY A 37 1.82 -6.33 0.34
N ASP A 38 2.98 -5.73 0.63
CA ASP A 38 4.20 -6.45 1.00
C ASP A 38 4.31 -6.57 2.53
N SER A 39 4.56 -7.79 3.01
CA SER A 39 4.60 -8.10 4.45
C SER A 39 5.85 -7.58 5.16
N MET A 40 6.89 -7.17 4.44
CA MET A 40 8.14 -6.65 5.01
C MET A 40 8.16 -5.12 5.05
N LEU A 41 7.44 -4.44 4.15
CA LEU A 41 7.44 -2.97 4.08
C LEU A 41 6.70 -2.31 5.25
N VAL A 42 5.84 -3.04 5.94
CA VAL A 42 5.12 -2.56 7.13
C VAL A 42 6.04 -2.18 8.29
N TYR A 43 7.27 -2.72 8.32
CA TYR A 43 8.21 -2.60 9.45
C TYR A 43 9.20 -1.44 9.30
N ARG A 44 9.33 -0.65 10.36
CA ARG A 44 10.30 0.44 10.49
C ARG A 44 11.74 -0.05 10.50
N GLY A 45 12.61 0.68 9.79
CA GLY A 45 14.06 0.43 9.75
C GLY A 45 14.50 -0.73 8.85
N PHE A 46 13.57 -1.44 8.21
CA PHE A 46 13.85 -2.60 7.36
C PHE A 46 14.15 -2.20 5.91
N ASP A 47 14.83 -1.08 5.68
CA ASP A 47 14.78 -0.37 4.39
C ASP A 47 15.53 -1.09 3.26
N ILE A 48 16.75 -1.56 3.56
CA ILE A 48 17.64 -2.14 2.54
C ILE A 48 17.19 -3.55 2.15
N GLY A 49 16.99 -4.43 3.14
CA GLY A 49 16.70 -5.85 2.91
C GLY A 49 15.31 -6.11 2.30
N SER A 50 14.36 -5.20 2.52
CA SER A 50 13.01 -5.29 1.94
C SER A 50 12.84 -4.57 0.61
N ALA A 51 13.89 -3.91 0.10
CA ALA A 51 13.81 -3.02 -1.05
C ALA A 51 12.70 -1.96 -0.89
N LYS A 52 12.61 -1.35 0.30
CA LYS A 52 11.59 -0.35 0.63
C LYS A 52 11.70 0.86 -0.30
N PRO A 53 10.57 1.42 -0.75
CA PRO A 53 10.58 2.69 -1.48
C PRO A 53 11.28 3.77 -0.64
N ARG A 54 12.07 4.61 -1.29
CA ARG A 54 12.78 5.70 -0.62
C ARG A 54 11.80 6.75 -0.12
N ALA A 55 12.20 7.53 0.88
CA ALA A 55 11.39 8.63 1.40
C ALA A 55 10.95 9.62 0.30
N GLU A 56 11.83 9.88 -0.69
CA GLU A 56 11.52 10.71 -1.85
C GLU A 56 10.41 10.13 -2.73
N GLU A 57 10.35 8.81 -2.86
CA GLU A 57 9.31 8.11 -3.61
C GLU A 57 7.98 8.14 -2.85
N CYS A 58 8.03 7.89 -1.53
CA CYS A 58 6.87 7.98 -0.64
C CYS A 58 6.31 9.41 -0.52
N ALA A 59 7.13 10.43 -0.74
CA ALA A 59 6.69 11.83 -0.71
C ALA A 59 5.87 12.23 -1.95
N ARG A 60 5.95 11.46 -3.04
CA ARG A 60 5.25 11.77 -4.30
C ARG A 60 3.76 11.44 -4.25
N VAL A 61 3.40 10.35 -3.58
CA VAL A 61 2.02 9.89 -3.40
C VAL A 61 1.88 9.24 -2.03
N PRO A 62 0.73 9.38 -1.34
CA PRO A 62 0.52 8.70 -0.06
C PRO A 62 0.67 7.18 -0.18
N HIS A 63 1.46 6.61 0.73
CA HIS A 63 1.63 5.16 0.88
C HIS A 63 1.07 4.70 2.22
N HIS A 64 0.18 3.73 2.17
CA HIS A 64 -0.35 3.03 3.34
C HIS A 64 0.40 1.74 3.57
N LEU A 65 0.46 1.32 4.84
CA LEU A 65 1.10 0.07 5.26
C LEU A 65 2.60 0.02 4.93
N VAL A 66 3.27 1.16 4.98
CA VAL A 66 4.73 1.29 4.96
C VAL A 66 5.16 1.97 6.25
N ASP A 67 6.15 1.41 6.96
CA ASP A 67 6.66 1.97 8.24
C ASP A 67 5.58 2.18 9.33
N VAL A 68 4.57 1.32 9.36
CA VAL A 68 3.44 1.41 10.30
C VAL A 68 3.64 0.60 11.58
N LEU A 69 4.61 -0.32 11.60
CA LEU A 69 4.91 -1.22 12.72
C LEU A 69 6.38 -1.14 13.14
N ASP A 70 6.63 -1.39 14.42
CA ASP A 70 7.97 -1.63 14.95
C ASP A 70 8.43 -3.06 14.63
N ALA A 71 9.74 -3.29 14.62
CA ALA A 71 10.37 -4.52 14.11
C ALA A 71 9.93 -5.82 14.80
N ASP A 72 9.52 -5.74 16.07
CA ASP A 72 9.08 -6.85 16.90
C ASP A 72 7.55 -7.02 16.93
N ALA A 73 6.82 -6.14 16.25
CA ALA A 73 5.37 -6.20 16.22
C ALA A 73 4.88 -7.42 15.39
N PRO A 74 3.92 -8.20 15.91
CA PRO A 74 3.30 -9.25 15.11
C PRO A 74 2.50 -8.64 13.96
N PHE A 75 2.52 -9.30 12.81
CA PHE A 75 1.66 -8.95 11.68
C PHE A 75 1.14 -10.21 10.99
N SER A 76 -0.14 -10.21 10.62
CA SER A 76 -0.79 -11.38 10.04
C SER A 76 -1.69 -11.01 8.86
N VAL A 77 -2.09 -12.00 8.07
CA VAL A 77 -3.03 -11.79 6.96
C VAL A 77 -4.38 -11.26 7.45
N THR A 78 -4.84 -11.67 8.63
CA THR A 78 -6.09 -11.19 9.23
C THR A 78 -6.00 -9.70 9.54
N GLU A 79 -4.86 -9.27 10.08
CA GLU A 79 -4.62 -7.86 10.37
C GLU A 79 -4.46 -7.03 9.10
N PHE A 80 -3.74 -7.54 8.10
CA PHE A 80 -3.65 -6.92 6.78
C PHE A 80 -5.05 -6.70 6.18
N VAL A 81 -5.89 -7.75 6.13
CA VAL A 81 -7.26 -7.65 5.61
C VAL A 81 -8.08 -6.63 6.40
N ALA A 82 -7.96 -6.59 7.73
CA ALA A 82 -8.66 -5.62 8.55
C ALA A 82 -8.28 -4.17 8.21
N ARG A 83 -6.98 -3.87 8.16
CA ARG A 83 -6.45 -2.53 7.85
C ARG A 83 -6.80 -2.09 6.42
N VAL A 84 -6.66 -2.98 5.44
CA VAL A 84 -7.03 -2.68 4.04
C VAL A 84 -8.55 -2.47 3.91
N SER A 85 -9.35 -3.26 4.62
CA SER A 85 -10.81 -3.09 4.60
C SER A 85 -11.26 -1.77 5.22
N GLU A 86 -10.54 -1.28 6.23
CA GLU A 86 -10.78 0.04 6.82
C GLU A 86 -10.46 1.16 5.81
N LEU A 87 -9.25 1.14 5.23
CA LEU A 87 -8.85 2.10 4.19
C LEU A 87 -9.82 2.10 2.98
N ALA A 88 -10.26 0.92 2.54
CA ALA A 88 -11.21 0.81 1.45
C ALA A 88 -12.57 1.44 1.79
N ARG A 89 -13.04 1.32 3.04
CA ARG A 89 -14.28 1.98 3.49
C ARG A 89 -14.10 3.49 3.54
N ASP A 90 -12.96 3.97 4.02
CA ASP A 90 -12.67 5.40 4.09
C ASP A 90 -12.61 6.03 2.69
N PHE A 91 -11.99 5.34 1.73
CA PHE A 91 -11.96 5.79 0.33
C PHE A 91 -13.33 5.76 -0.33
N ASP A 92 -14.13 4.72 -0.09
CA ASP A 92 -15.51 4.66 -0.61
C ASP A 92 -16.38 5.78 -0.03
N ALA A 93 -16.27 6.04 1.28
CA ALA A 93 -16.96 7.14 1.95
C ALA A 93 -16.53 8.52 1.43
N ALA A 94 -15.25 8.67 1.05
CA ALA A 94 -14.72 9.87 0.43
C ALA A 94 -15.04 9.98 -1.08
N GLY A 95 -15.66 8.96 -1.69
CA GLY A 95 -16.01 8.92 -3.10
C GLY A 95 -14.80 8.79 -4.04
N ARG A 96 -13.73 8.14 -3.58
CA ARG A 96 -12.43 8.02 -4.26
C ARG A 96 -12.23 6.66 -4.91
#